data_AF-A0A6L8G4D8-F1
#
_entry.id   AF-A0A6L8G4D8-F1
#
_cell.length_a   1.000
_cell.length_b   1.000
_cell.length_c   1.000
_cell.angle_alpha   90.00
_cell.angle_beta   90.00
_cell.angle_gamma   90.00
#
_symmetry.space_group_name_H-M   'P 1'
#
loop_
_entity.id
_entity.type
_entity.pdbx_description
1 polymer ?
#
loop_
_entity_poly.entity_id
_entity_poly.type
_entity_poly.pdbx_seq_one_letter_code
_entity_poly.pdbx_strand_id
1 'polypeptide(L)' 'MIDSHHHIWRQADLPWLLGPERPRIFGPYAAIKRNYPVEEYRSDIKGIGIKKSVYVQANWAPNWFKDEIAWVQSVA' A
#
# COMPACT_ATOMS: atom_id res chain seq x y z
N MET A 1 11.16 10.58 14.36
CA MET A 1 11.32 9.30 13.65
C MET A 1 10.58 9.37 12.32
N ILE A 2 11.14 8.79 11.27
CA ILE A 2 10.55 8.72 9.93
C ILE A 2 10.43 7.25 9.55
N ASP A 3 9.25 6.85 9.07
CA ASP A 3 9.07 5.56 8.41
C ASP A 3 9.54 5.67 6.97
N SER A 4 10.67 5.03 6.64
CA SER A 4 11.29 5.16 5.33
C SER A 4 10.57 4.36 4.23
N HIS A 5 9.57 3.54 4.58
CA HIS A 5 8.92 2.64 3.63
C HIS A 5 7.53 2.27 4.11
N HIS A 6 6.50 2.93 3.56
CA HIS A 6 5.12 2.51 3.73
C HIS A 6 4.42 2.32 2.38
N HIS A 7 3.34 1.52 2.41
CA HIS A 7 2.43 1.32 1.30
C HIS A 7 1.01 1.66 1.76
N ILE A 8 0.22 2.21 0.86
CA ILE A 8 -1.25 2.30 0.94
C ILE A 8 -1.81 1.88 -0.40
N TRP A 9 -2.98 1.26 -0.42
CA TRP A 9 -3.58 0.79 -1.66
C TRP A 9 -5.09 0.56 -1.57
N ARG A 10 -5.73 0.57 -2.74
CA ARG A 10 -7.05 -0.04 -2.95
C ARG A 10 -6.81 -1.36 -3.68
N GLN A 11 -7.36 -2.46 -3.17
CA GLN A 11 -7.16 -3.78 -3.74
C GLN A 11 -7.57 -3.86 -5.22
N ALA A 12 -8.64 -3.14 -5.57
CA ALA A 12 -9.16 -3.06 -6.94
C ALA A 12 -8.11 -2.57 -7.96
N ASP A 13 -7.13 -1.77 -7.53
CA ASP A 13 -6.12 -1.18 -8.41
C ASP A 13 -4.82 -2.00 -8.51
N LEU A 14 -4.76 -3.14 -7.80
CA LEU A 14 -3.60 -4.03 -7.75
C LEU A 14 -3.91 -5.37 -8.44
N PRO A 15 -3.74 -5.50 -9.77
CA PRO A 15 -4.04 -6.74 -10.48
C PRO A 15 -3.37 -7.98 -9.90
N TRP A 16 -2.16 -7.82 -9.36
CA TRP A 16 -1.42 -8.92 -8.73
C TRP A 16 -2.07 -9.44 -7.44
N LEU A 17 -2.97 -8.67 -6.83
CA LEU A 17 -3.63 -8.94 -5.55
C LEU A 17 -5.10 -9.38 -5.69
N LEU A 18 -5.68 -9.31 -6.90
CA LEU A 18 -7.06 -9.72 -7.18
C LEU A 18 -7.21 -11.25 -7.33
N GLY A 19 -6.22 -11.90 -7.92
CA GLY A 19 -6.27 -13.34 -8.22
C GLY A 19 -6.14 -14.24 -6.98
N PRO A 20 -6.23 -15.56 -7.16
CA PRO A 20 -5.89 -16.51 -6.10
C PRO A 20 -4.45 -16.29 -5.63
N GLU A 21 -4.16 -16.66 -4.38
CA GLU A 21 -2.77 -16.63 -3.91
C GLU A 21 -1.88 -17.52 -4.77
N ARG A 22 -0.70 -17.00 -5.10
CA ARG A 22 0.35 -17.74 -5.79
C ARG A 22 1.56 -17.83 -4.86
N PRO A 23 2.39 -18.87 -4.96
CA PRO A 23 3.66 -18.89 -4.24
C PRO A 23 4.48 -17.62 -4.55
N ARG A 24 4.87 -16.90 -3.49
CA ARG A 24 5.70 -15.67 -3.56
C ARG A 24 6.83 -15.79 -2.55
N ILE A 25 7.94 -15.08 -2.81
CA ILE A 25 9.14 -15.07 -1.95
C ILE A 25 8.87 -14.57 -0.52
N PHE A 26 7.78 -13.84 -0.33
CA PHE A 26 7.36 -13.26 0.96
C PHE A 26 6.29 -14.08 1.70
N GLY A 27 6.00 -15.31 1.23
CA GLY A 27 5.05 -16.21 1.88
C GLY A 27 3.57 -15.90 1.60
N PRO A 28 2.65 -16.47 2.40
CA PRO A 28 1.21 -16.24 2.27
C PRO A 28 0.85 -14.76 2.45
N TYR A 29 -0.09 -14.27 1.65
CA TYR A 29 -0.47 -12.85 1.61
C TYR A 29 -1.98 -12.64 1.59
N ALA A 30 -2.77 -13.66 1.95
CA ALA A 30 -4.23 -13.57 2.08
C ALA A 30 -4.68 -12.36 2.91
N ALA A 31 -3.97 -12.09 4.01
CA ALA A 31 -4.30 -11.02 4.96
C ALA A 31 -4.25 -9.61 4.35
N ILE A 32 -3.45 -9.42 3.29
CA ILE A 32 -3.33 -8.12 2.60
C ILE A 32 -4.25 -8.01 1.38
N LYS A 33 -5.01 -9.06 1.02
CA LYS A 33 -6.00 -9.04 -0.08
C LYS A 33 -7.27 -8.27 0.32
N ARG A 34 -7.10 -6.99 0.65
CA ARG A 34 -8.11 -6.02 1.07
C ARG A 34 -7.57 -4.61 0.80
N ASN A 35 -8.38 -3.57 0.99
CA ASN A 35 -7.87 -2.20 1.01
C ASN A 35 -7.01 -1.94 2.25
N TYR A 36 -6.01 -1.08 2.11
CA TYR A 36 -5.23 -0.52 3.21
C TYR A 36 -5.07 0.99 2.99
N PRO A 37 -6.04 1.80 3.46
CA PRO A 37 -6.05 3.24 3.23
C PRO A 37 -5.13 3.98 4.21
N VAL A 38 -4.85 5.26 3.93
CA VAL A 38 -3.94 6.08 4.73
C VAL A 38 -4.43 6.28 6.17
N GLU A 39 -5.73 6.26 6.40
CA GLU A 39 -6.34 6.36 7.72
C GLU A 39 -5.99 5.15 8.60
N GLU A 40 -5.95 3.95 8.01
CA GLU A 40 -5.55 2.73 8.71
C GLU A 40 -4.07 2.79 9.05
N TYR A 41 -3.21 3.18 8.11
CA TYR A 41 -1.78 3.41 8.37
C TYR A 41 -1.56 4.41 9.52
N ARG A 42 -2.28 5.54 9.53
CA ARG A 42 -2.20 6.53 10.62
C ARG A 42 -2.65 5.97 11.96
N SER A 43 -3.64 5.07 11.97
CA SER A 43 -4.10 4.38 13.17
C SER A 43 -3.04 3.40 13.68
N ASP A 44 -2.44 2.61 12.79
CA ASP A 44 -1.43 1.60 13.12
C ASP A 44 -0.17 2.21 13.75
N ILE A 45 0.27 3.36 13.25
CA ILE A 45 1.46 4.04 13.77
C ILE A 45 1.20 4.91 15.01
N LYS A 46 -0.05 4.98 15.48
CA LYS A 46 -0.43 5.84 16.60
C LYS A 46 0.32 5.43 17.87
N GLY A 47 1.01 6.39 18.49
CA GLY A 47 1.79 6.16 19.70
C GLY A 47 3.22 5.65 19.46
N ILE A 48 3.60 5.33 18.22
CA ILE A 48 4.96 4.84 17.89
C ILE A 48 5.98 5.99 17.75
N GLY A 49 5.51 7.24 17.59
CA GLY A 49 6.37 8.42 17.47
C GLY A 49 6.90 8.69 16.05
N ILE A 50 6.39 7.97 15.04
CA ILE A 50 6.58 8.27 13.62
C ILE A 50 5.89 9.61 13.30
N LYS A 51 6.62 10.53 12.64
CA LYS A 51 6.12 11.89 12.31
C LYS A 51 6.03 12.17 10.81
N LYS A 52 6.72 11.38 10.00
CA LYS A 52 6.71 11.43 8.54
C LYS A 52 6.90 10.01 8.00
N SER A 53 6.47 9.79 6.78
CA SER A 53 6.67 8.54 6.09
C SER A 53 7.04 8.77 4.62
N VAL A 54 7.67 7.77 4.00
CA VAL A 54 7.99 7.75 2.57
C VAL A 54 7.14 6.68 1.91
N TYR A 55 6.30 7.07 0.95
CA TYR A 55 5.49 6.15 0.17
C TYR A 55 6.37 5.43 -0.85
N VAL A 56 6.16 4.12 -1.00
CA VAL A 56 6.78 3.30 -2.04
C VAL A 56 5.67 2.70 -2.90
N GLN A 57 5.90 2.65 -4.21
CA GLN A 57 4.97 2.10 -5.19
C GLN A 57 4.43 0.71 -4.76
N ALA A 58 3.12 0.51 -4.85
CA ALA A 58 2.43 -0.75 -4.52
C ALA A 58 2.33 -1.72 -5.72
N ASN A 59 3.05 -1.45 -6.80
CA ASN A 59 3.04 -2.18 -8.07
C ASN A 59 1.66 -2.19 -8.75
N TRP A 60 1.07 -1.01 -8.96
CA TRP A 60 -0.03 -0.89 -9.93
C TRP A 60 0.41 -1.36 -11.31
N ALA A 61 -0.56 -1.63 -12.19
CA ALA A 61 -0.25 -2.02 -13.57
C ALA A 61 0.65 -0.97 -14.25
N PRO A 62 1.65 -1.37 -15.06
CA PRO A 62 2.59 -0.43 -15.68
C PRO A 62 1.94 0.68 -16.51
N ASN A 63 0.74 0.45 -17.05
CA ASN A 63 -0.04 1.44 -17.80
C ASN A 63 -0.87 2.39 -16.92
N TRP A 64 -0.93 2.17 -15.60
CA TRP A 64 -1.67 2.97 -14.61
C TRP A 64 -0.75 3.67 -13.59
N PHE A 65 0.57 3.69 -13.83
CA PHE A 65 1.54 4.27 -12.88
C PHE A 65 1.27 5.75 -12.54
N LYS A 66 0.69 6.51 -13.48
CA LYS A 66 0.30 7.91 -13.23
C LYS A 66 -0.92 8.00 -12.32
N ASP A 67 -1.87 7.08 -12.47
CA ASP A 67 -3.08 7.02 -11.66
C ASP A 67 -2.73 6.65 -10.20
N GLU A 68 -1.75 5.76 -10.00
CA GLU A 68 -1.21 5.43 -8.69
C GLU A 68 -0.71 6.67 -7.94
N ILE A 69 0.18 7.44 -8.58
CA ILE A 69 0.74 8.64 -7.96
C ILE A 69 -0.30 9.75 -7.79
N ALA A 70 -1.20 9.93 -8.76
CA ALA A 70 -2.30 10.90 -8.64
C ALA A 70 -3.22 10.57 -7.47
N TRP A 71 -3.56 9.29 -7.28
CA TRP A 71 -4.37 8.84 -6.15
C TRP A 71 -3.64 9.05 -4.82
N VAL A 72 -2.39 8.59 -4.69
CA VAL A 72 -1.58 8.76 -3.47
C VAL A 72 -1.49 10.23 -3.08
N GLN A 73 -1.19 11.11 -4.04
CA GLN A 73 -1.09 12.56 -3.82
C GLN A 73 -2.42 13.20 -3.37
N SER A 74 -3.57 12.60 -3.74
CA SER A 74 -4.89 13.08 -3.35
C SER A 74 -5.32 12.66 -1.95
N VAL A 75 -4.74 11.58 -1.40
CA VAL A 75 -5.14 11.02 -0.10
C VAL A 75 -4.09 11.21 1.00
N ALA A 76 -2.81 11.38 0.65
CA ALA A 76 -1.70 11.40 1.60
C ALA A 76 -0.98 12.76 1.70
#